data_AF-A0A7L4QSY4-F1
#
_entry.id   AF-A0A7L4QSY4-F1
#
_cell.length_a   1.000
_cell.length_b   1.000
_cell.length_c   1.000
_cell.angle_alpha   90.00
_cell.angle_beta   90.00
_cell.angle_gamma   90.00
#
_symmetry.space_group_name_H-M   'P 1'
#
loop_
_entity.id
_entity.type
_entity.pdbx_description
1 polymer ?
#
loop_
_entity_poly.entity_id
_entity_poly.type
_entity_poly.pdbx_seq_one_letter_code
_entity_poly.pdbx_strand_id
1 'polypeptide(L)'
;SADDPYAHSSQNEQDSRMYAKFARIPCLDPATIQEAHDMVRDAFALSEEFGLPVLFRPTTRICHSKGDVELGPVLQNTRKGEFHRDPRQYVVIPAHTRILHKKLNEKQPKVQKRLGELGYNHAAVRGSRAIIASGIAASYVQEVIPDDVSFMKVGAFPVDEEWLADFIRMHEEVLVIEELAPVLEETVREVAGCVTVYGKKDGHAPYEGELSPAAVAVIMASCGFTPSRTFPDVSPIPDLPPRPPILCAGCMHRPVFYTIRKVFKDGIYPSDIGCYTLGLQLGAVDTTICMGASITVGSGMVHSGEDREIVATIGDSTFLHTGIQGLMNAVYNDARMTVVILDNRITAMTGHQPNPTTGLTACGTPAAPVSLEAVCRACGVGFVETVDPYDMASLTTALKDAKERPGVKVIIAKQHCVITARRAGIKRGRYRVDPETCTGCGICIAFGCPAIERHNEKASINELCSGCAVCAQLCPAGAIRKEGAR
;
A
#
# COMPACT_ATOMS: atom_id res chain seq x y z
N SER A 1 -6.10 5.85 6.20
CA SER A 1 -5.69 4.53 5.69
C SER A 1 -6.45 4.29 4.42
N ALA A 2 -5.87 3.72 3.37
CA ALA A 2 -6.64 3.33 2.19
C ALA A 2 -6.73 1.80 2.20
N ASP A 3 -7.95 1.29 2.28
CA ASP A 3 -8.18 -0.16 2.25
C ASP A 3 -8.26 -0.63 0.81
N ASP A 4 -7.75 -1.83 0.53
CA ASP A 4 -7.60 -2.37 -0.83
C ASP A 4 -8.40 -3.68 -1.00
N PRO A 5 -9.74 -3.60 -1.17
CA PRO A 5 -10.54 -4.76 -1.54
C PRO A 5 -9.97 -5.46 -2.76
N TYR A 6 -9.99 -6.80 -2.78
CA TYR A 6 -9.32 -7.65 -3.79
C TYR A 6 -7.77 -7.60 -3.79
N ALA A 7 -7.15 -6.78 -2.94
CA ALA A 7 -5.69 -6.62 -2.85
C ALA A 7 -5.02 -6.34 -4.20
N HIS A 8 -5.48 -5.30 -4.92
CA HIS A 8 -4.92 -4.89 -6.22
C HIS A 8 -3.42 -4.55 -6.13
N SER A 9 -2.95 -4.08 -4.99
CA SER A 9 -1.55 -3.71 -4.76
C SER A 9 -1.03 -4.08 -3.36
N SER A 10 -1.90 -4.52 -2.45
CA SER A 10 -1.58 -4.86 -1.07
C SER A 10 -1.24 -6.35 -0.87
N GLN A 11 -0.79 -6.74 0.33
CA GLN A 11 -0.45 -8.13 0.66
C GLN A 11 -1.67 -8.92 1.17
N ASN A 12 -2.74 -8.22 1.54
CA ASN A 12 -3.96 -8.78 2.09
C ASN A 12 -5.12 -7.77 1.98
N GLU A 13 -6.31 -8.29 2.25
CA GLU A 13 -7.54 -7.51 2.44
C GLU A 13 -7.72 -7.26 3.94
N GLN A 14 -7.84 -5.99 4.37
CA GLN A 14 -7.99 -5.61 5.77
C GLN A 14 -8.97 -4.45 5.92
N ASP A 15 -9.79 -4.49 6.98
CA ASP A 15 -10.78 -3.46 7.25
C ASP A 15 -10.36 -2.50 8.37
N SER A 16 -10.07 -1.26 8.02
CA SER A 16 -9.65 -0.23 8.96
C SER A 16 -10.72 0.15 9.98
N ARG A 17 -12.01 -0.12 9.72
CA ARG A 17 -13.10 0.18 10.67
C ARG A 17 -12.99 -0.68 11.92
N MET A 18 -12.43 -1.88 11.82
CA MET A 18 -12.15 -2.75 12.97
C MET A 18 -11.17 -2.09 13.95
N TYR A 19 -10.12 -1.45 13.44
CA TYR A 19 -9.18 -0.71 14.29
C TYR A 19 -9.80 0.54 14.90
N ALA A 20 -10.68 1.25 14.16
CA ALA A 20 -11.41 2.38 14.69
C ALA A 20 -12.35 1.98 15.84
N LYS A 21 -13.10 0.88 15.67
CA LYS A 21 -13.95 0.27 16.71
C LYS A 21 -13.13 -0.12 17.94
N PHE A 22 -12.00 -0.81 17.74
CA PHE A 22 -11.08 -1.18 18.82
C PHE A 22 -10.54 0.04 19.59
N ALA A 23 -10.09 1.07 18.87
CA ALA A 23 -9.53 2.29 19.45
C ALA A 23 -10.58 3.29 19.98
N ARG A 24 -11.88 3.05 19.74
CA ARG A 24 -13.01 3.93 20.10
C ARG A 24 -12.87 5.35 19.53
N ILE A 25 -12.47 5.42 18.26
CA ILE A 25 -12.31 6.67 17.52
C ILE A 25 -13.29 6.77 16.34
N PRO A 26 -13.68 7.98 15.91
CA PRO A 26 -14.50 8.15 14.73
C PRO A 26 -13.82 7.60 13.48
N CYS A 27 -14.60 6.99 12.58
CA CYS A 27 -14.15 6.57 11.26
C CYS A 27 -15.07 7.14 10.18
N LEU A 28 -14.50 7.86 9.21
CA LEU A 28 -15.20 8.39 8.04
C LEU A 28 -14.87 7.51 6.82
N ASP A 29 -15.92 7.01 6.17
CA ASP A 29 -15.91 6.00 5.11
C ASP A 29 -16.66 6.56 3.89
N PRO A 30 -15.97 7.30 2.99
CA PRO A 30 -16.62 8.01 1.89
C PRO A 30 -17.21 7.07 0.84
N ALA A 31 -18.39 7.43 0.34
CA ALA A 31 -19.02 6.77 -0.80
C ALA A 31 -18.63 7.39 -2.16
N THR A 32 -18.22 8.67 -2.16
CA THR A 32 -17.94 9.42 -3.39
C THR A 32 -16.67 10.27 -3.27
N ILE A 33 -16.18 10.79 -4.41
CA ILE A 33 -15.05 11.72 -4.44
C ILE A 33 -15.38 13.05 -3.73
N GLN A 34 -16.62 13.54 -3.86
CA GLN A 34 -17.08 14.72 -3.13
C GLN A 34 -17.09 14.48 -1.62
N GLU A 35 -17.61 13.33 -1.17
CA GLU A 35 -17.57 12.97 0.25
C GLU A 35 -16.14 12.82 0.76
N ALA A 36 -15.25 12.20 -0.01
CA ALA A 36 -13.85 12.08 0.35
C ALA A 36 -13.20 13.46 0.55
N HIS A 37 -13.53 14.44 -0.29
CA HIS A 37 -13.10 15.83 -0.12
C HIS A 37 -13.65 16.45 1.18
N ASP A 38 -14.97 16.37 1.38
CA ASP A 38 -15.64 17.05 2.50
C ASP A 38 -15.31 16.42 3.85
N MET A 39 -15.26 15.09 3.91
CA MET A 39 -14.97 14.33 5.12
C MET A 39 -13.58 14.65 5.69
N VAL A 40 -12.59 14.98 4.87
CA VAL A 40 -11.25 15.35 5.38
C VAL A 40 -11.31 16.65 6.17
N ARG A 41 -12.07 17.65 5.70
CA ARG A 41 -12.31 18.90 6.45
C ARG A 41 -12.99 18.59 7.78
N ASP A 42 -14.05 17.77 7.74
CA ASP A 42 -14.85 17.48 8.92
C ASP A 42 -14.09 16.57 9.92
N ALA A 43 -13.17 15.73 9.44
CA ALA A 43 -12.27 14.94 10.29
C ALA A 43 -11.38 15.82 11.19
N PHE A 44 -10.83 16.93 10.65
CA PHE A 44 -10.06 17.87 11.47
C PHE A 44 -10.95 18.55 12.52
N ALA A 45 -12.16 18.98 12.14
CA ALA A 45 -13.09 19.61 13.07
C ALA A 45 -13.53 18.65 14.20
N LEU A 46 -13.88 17.41 13.86
CA LEU A 46 -14.21 16.36 14.83
C LEU A 46 -13.05 16.06 15.78
N SER A 47 -11.83 16.00 15.24
CA SER A 47 -10.63 15.75 16.04
C SER A 47 -10.39 16.86 17.06
N GLU A 48 -10.56 18.12 16.66
CA GLU A 48 -10.47 19.28 17.56
C GLU A 48 -11.60 19.30 18.60
N GLU A 49 -12.83 18.99 18.19
CA GLU A 49 -14.02 19.01 19.06
C GLU A 49 -13.91 17.96 20.19
N PHE A 50 -13.52 16.73 19.85
CA PHE A 50 -13.47 15.64 20.81
C PHE A 50 -12.08 15.38 21.38
N GLY A 51 -11.02 15.97 20.83
CA GLY A 51 -9.65 15.63 21.19
C GLY A 51 -9.35 14.14 20.98
N LEU A 52 -9.81 13.58 19.86
CA LEU A 52 -9.63 12.19 19.45
C LEU A 52 -9.10 12.16 18.01
N PRO A 53 -8.16 11.26 17.66
CA PRO A 53 -7.84 11.00 16.26
C PRO A 53 -9.09 10.59 15.49
N VAL A 54 -9.19 10.95 14.22
CA VAL A 54 -10.24 10.49 13.30
C VAL A 54 -9.61 9.62 12.23
N LEU A 55 -10.16 8.43 12.03
CA LEU A 55 -9.72 7.53 10.97
C LEU A 55 -10.48 7.88 9.68
N PHE A 56 -9.76 8.26 8.64
CA PHE A 56 -10.32 8.41 7.29
C PHE A 56 -9.98 7.17 6.46
N ARG A 57 -11.00 6.49 5.93
CA ARG A 57 -10.91 5.20 5.23
C ARG A 57 -11.55 5.26 3.84
N PRO A 58 -10.84 5.75 2.81
CA PRO A 58 -11.21 5.44 1.44
C PRO A 58 -10.89 3.98 1.08
N THR A 59 -11.56 3.45 0.06
CA THR A 59 -11.21 2.19 -0.61
C THR A 59 -10.54 2.43 -1.97
N THR A 60 -10.04 1.38 -2.62
CA THR A 60 -9.37 1.46 -3.94
C THR A 60 -10.16 2.27 -4.96
N ARG A 61 -11.49 2.10 -5.08
CA ARG A 61 -12.29 2.88 -6.05
C ARG A 61 -12.43 4.35 -5.72
N ILE A 62 -12.40 4.74 -4.46
CA ILE A 62 -12.30 6.16 -4.11
C ILE A 62 -10.92 6.69 -4.50
N CYS A 63 -9.85 5.93 -4.26
CA CYS A 63 -8.48 6.36 -4.53
C CYS A 63 -8.10 6.38 -6.02
N HIS A 64 -8.70 5.50 -6.83
CA HIS A 64 -8.39 5.31 -8.26
C HIS A 64 -9.44 5.89 -9.20
N SER A 65 -10.33 6.74 -8.70
CA SER A 65 -11.32 7.46 -9.51
C SER A 65 -11.05 8.96 -9.56
N LYS A 66 -11.73 9.65 -10.48
CA LYS A 66 -11.73 11.10 -10.60
C LYS A 66 -13.15 11.59 -10.78
N GLY A 67 -13.45 12.75 -10.22
CA GLY A 67 -14.73 13.43 -10.38
C GLY A 67 -14.56 14.92 -10.14
N ASP A 68 -15.48 15.71 -10.66
CA ASP A 68 -15.56 17.12 -10.31
C ASP A 68 -15.96 17.26 -8.84
N VAL A 69 -15.37 18.23 -8.15
CA VAL A 69 -15.67 18.52 -6.75
C VAL A 69 -16.00 19.98 -6.57
N GLU A 70 -17.04 20.25 -5.79
CA GLU A 70 -17.32 21.57 -5.26
C GLU A 70 -16.40 21.82 -4.07
N LEU A 71 -15.36 22.64 -4.28
CA LEU A 71 -14.37 22.93 -3.25
C LEU A 71 -14.95 23.72 -2.06
N GLY A 72 -15.98 24.52 -2.31
CA GLY A 72 -16.48 25.49 -1.35
C GLY A 72 -15.42 26.55 -0.97
N PRO A 73 -15.66 27.32 0.10
CA PRO A 73 -14.68 28.28 0.59
C PRO A 73 -13.49 27.58 1.26
N VAL A 74 -12.27 27.93 0.84
CA VAL A 74 -11.04 27.45 1.51
C VAL A 74 -10.91 28.14 2.86
N LEU A 75 -11.10 27.38 3.94
CA LEU A 75 -10.93 27.88 5.31
C LEU A 75 -9.44 28.03 5.60
N GLN A 76 -8.97 29.27 5.76
CA GLN A 76 -7.63 29.53 6.28
C GLN A 76 -7.65 29.48 7.80
N ASN A 77 -6.99 28.48 8.38
CA ASN A 77 -6.81 28.43 9.82
C ASN A 77 -5.67 29.39 10.23
N THR A 78 -6.03 30.48 10.92
CA THR A 78 -5.07 31.44 11.48
C THR A 78 -4.68 31.13 12.92
N ARG A 79 -5.28 30.08 13.53
CA ARG A 79 -4.98 29.70 14.91
C ARG A 79 -3.56 29.19 15.01
N LYS A 80 -2.84 29.69 16.00
CA LYS A 80 -1.52 29.18 16.38
C LYS A 80 -1.71 27.97 17.28
N GLY A 81 -1.06 26.86 16.95
CA GLY A 81 -1.02 25.70 17.86
C GLY A 81 -0.23 26.07 19.12
N GLU A 82 -0.85 25.89 20.29
CA GLU A 82 -0.21 26.10 21.59
C GLU A 82 -0.15 24.79 22.37
N PHE A 83 1.04 24.45 22.88
CA PHE A 83 1.22 23.31 23.76
C PHE A 83 0.87 23.71 25.21
N HIS A 84 -0.31 23.31 25.66
CA HIS A 84 -0.72 23.48 27.06
C HIS A 84 -0.22 22.29 27.89
N ARG A 85 0.65 22.55 28.88
CA ARG A 85 1.19 21.48 29.74
C ARG A 85 0.07 20.88 30.60
N ASP A 86 -0.29 19.62 30.33
CA ASP A 86 -1.12 18.82 31.21
C ASP A 86 -0.62 17.36 31.28
N PRO A 87 0.31 17.05 32.20
CA PRO A 87 0.79 15.69 32.39
C PRO A 87 -0.32 14.68 32.72
N ARG A 88 -1.45 15.11 33.31
CA ARG A 88 -2.58 14.22 33.62
C ARG A 88 -3.33 13.77 32.36
N GLN A 89 -3.19 14.53 31.27
CA GLN A 89 -3.72 14.19 29.95
C GLN A 89 -2.71 13.43 29.10
N TYR A 90 -1.44 13.86 29.09
CA TYR A 90 -0.45 13.36 28.12
C TYR A 90 0.48 12.25 28.64
N VAL A 91 0.53 12.00 29.95
CA VAL A 91 1.34 10.94 30.54
C VAL A 91 0.43 9.82 31.06
N VAL A 92 0.37 8.71 30.31
CA VAL A 92 -0.63 7.65 30.47
C VAL A 92 -0.19 6.59 31.50
N ILE A 93 0.14 7.04 32.72
CA ILE A 93 0.40 6.14 33.87
C ILE A 93 -0.93 5.60 34.43
N PRO A 94 -0.93 4.45 35.14
CA PRO A 94 -2.17 3.79 35.59
C PRO A 94 -3.18 4.69 36.32
N ALA A 95 -2.72 5.64 37.15
CA ALA A 95 -3.59 6.59 37.84
C ALA A 95 -4.34 7.53 36.89
N HIS A 96 -3.68 7.99 35.81
CA HIS A 96 -4.29 8.84 34.80
C HIS A 96 -5.14 8.03 33.82
N THR A 97 -4.65 6.87 33.37
CA THR A 97 -5.32 6.02 32.37
C THR A 97 -6.73 5.61 32.80
N ARG A 98 -6.94 5.26 34.08
CA ARG A 98 -8.27 4.91 34.60
C ARG A 98 -9.28 6.06 34.45
N ILE A 99 -8.84 7.29 34.68
CA ILE A 99 -9.66 8.50 34.54
C ILE A 99 -9.87 8.83 33.06
N LEU A 100 -8.81 8.80 32.25
CA LEU A 100 -8.86 9.08 30.82
C LEU A 100 -9.74 8.08 30.06
N HIS A 101 -9.70 6.80 30.44
CA HIS A 101 -10.56 5.78 29.85
C HIS A 101 -12.03 6.04 30.16
N LYS A 102 -12.37 6.46 31.39
CA LYS A 102 -13.73 6.92 31.72
C LYS A 102 -14.16 8.09 30.84
N LYS A 103 -13.30 9.11 30.69
CA LYS A 103 -13.56 10.26 29.80
C LYS A 103 -13.75 9.84 28.33
N LEU A 104 -12.97 8.88 27.83
CA LEU A 104 -13.14 8.36 26.47
C LEU A 104 -14.52 7.73 26.29
N ASN A 105 -15.00 6.96 27.27
CA ASN A 105 -16.32 6.34 27.24
C ASN A 105 -17.44 7.38 27.33
N GLU A 106 -17.29 8.41 28.17
CA GLU A 106 -18.25 9.53 28.26
C GLU A 106 -18.35 10.35 26.97
N LYS A 107 -17.34 10.32 26.09
CA LYS A 107 -17.37 10.97 24.77
C LYS A 107 -18.18 10.19 23.74
N GLN A 108 -18.30 8.86 23.85
CA GLN A 108 -18.82 8.02 22.77
C GLN A 108 -20.24 8.41 22.31
N PRO A 109 -21.23 8.65 23.20
CA PRO A 109 -22.57 9.06 22.76
C PRO A 109 -22.57 10.42 22.04
N LYS A 110 -21.69 11.34 22.47
CA LYS A 110 -21.57 12.67 21.84
C LYS A 110 -20.93 12.57 20.46
N VAL A 111 -19.92 11.71 20.31
CA VAL A 111 -19.30 11.40 19.03
C VAL A 111 -20.33 10.83 18.07
N GLN A 112 -21.05 9.78 18.48
CA GLN A 112 -22.09 9.13 17.67
C GLN A 112 -23.15 10.12 17.20
N LYS A 113 -23.69 10.93 18.12
CA LYS A 113 -24.65 11.99 17.79
C LYS A 113 -24.06 12.99 16.78
N ARG A 114 -22.84 13.48 17.03
CA ARG A 114 -22.19 14.47 16.16
C ARG A 114 -21.94 13.92 14.76
N LEU A 115 -21.60 12.64 14.62
CA LEU A 115 -21.45 11.99 13.32
C LEU A 115 -22.77 11.91 12.55
N GLY A 116 -23.89 11.67 13.23
CA GLY A 116 -25.23 11.74 12.63
C GLY A 116 -25.57 13.13 12.09
N GLU A 117 -25.17 14.19 12.80
CA GLU A 117 -25.39 15.58 12.40
C GLU A 117 -24.57 16.03 11.18
N LEU A 118 -23.52 15.28 10.78
CA LEU A 118 -22.73 15.60 9.59
C LEU A 118 -23.46 15.25 8.28
N GLY A 119 -24.54 14.45 8.33
CA GLY A 119 -25.34 14.12 7.15
C GLY A 119 -24.73 13.05 6.22
N TYR A 120 -23.57 12.49 6.57
CA TYR A 120 -22.99 11.36 5.83
C TYR A 120 -23.77 10.05 6.04
N ASN A 121 -24.47 9.94 7.17
CA ASN A 121 -25.43 8.88 7.44
C ASN A 121 -26.83 9.38 7.10
N HIS A 122 -27.54 8.68 6.23
CA HIS A 122 -28.92 9.03 5.89
C HIS A 122 -29.73 7.81 5.49
N ALA A 123 -31.04 7.91 5.62
CA ALA A 123 -31.96 6.84 5.28
C ALA A 123 -33.20 7.39 4.57
N ALA A 124 -33.77 6.58 3.68
CA ALA A 124 -35.02 6.82 2.98
C ALA A 124 -35.89 5.57 3.05
N VAL A 125 -37.09 5.71 3.60
CA VAL A 125 -38.09 4.63 3.66
C VAL A 125 -38.97 4.71 2.41
N ARG A 126 -39.02 3.61 1.65
CA ARG A 126 -39.73 3.52 0.36
C ARG A 126 -40.66 2.30 0.28
N GLY A 127 -40.38 1.25 1.05
CA GLY A 127 -41.21 0.04 1.11
C GLY A 127 -40.91 -0.83 2.32
N SER A 128 -41.36 -2.09 2.29
CA SER A 128 -41.26 -3.03 3.41
C SER A 128 -39.91 -3.76 3.52
N ARG A 129 -39.03 -3.60 2.53
CA ARG A 129 -37.68 -4.20 2.49
C ARG A 129 -36.63 -3.10 2.41
N ALA A 130 -35.45 -3.33 2.98
CA ALA A 130 -34.37 -2.33 2.92
C ALA A 130 -33.01 -2.88 2.52
N ILE A 131 -32.17 -2.00 1.98
CA ILE A 131 -30.73 -2.23 1.82
C ILE A 131 -29.97 -1.21 2.66
N ILE A 132 -29.04 -1.68 3.48
CA ILE A 132 -28.16 -0.87 4.31
C ILE A 132 -26.73 -1.03 3.78
N ALA A 133 -26.05 0.06 3.45
CA ALA A 133 -24.72 0.00 2.84
C ALA A 133 -23.77 1.07 3.36
N SER A 134 -22.46 0.77 3.38
CA SER A 134 -21.43 1.70 3.83
C SER A 134 -20.38 2.03 2.79
N GLY A 135 -19.81 3.24 2.89
CA GLY A 135 -18.73 3.70 2.01
C GLY A 135 -19.09 3.55 0.53
N ILE A 136 -18.12 3.15 -0.30
CA ILE A 136 -18.32 2.99 -1.74
C ILE A 136 -19.44 1.99 -2.12
N ALA A 137 -19.72 1.01 -1.26
CA ALA A 137 -20.76 0.03 -1.51
C ALA A 137 -22.15 0.66 -1.61
N ALA A 138 -22.37 1.79 -0.92
CA ALA A 138 -23.58 2.58 -1.04
C ALA A 138 -23.79 3.12 -2.46
N SER A 139 -22.73 3.55 -3.14
CA SER A 139 -22.81 4.01 -4.53
C SER A 139 -23.14 2.86 -5.48
N TYR A 140 -22.59 1.66 -5.25
CA TYR A 140 -22.95 0.49 -6.05
C TYR A 140 -24.42 0.11 -5.89
N VAL A 141 -24.94 0.12 -4.66
CA VAL A 141 -26.36 -0.13 -4.38
C VAL A 141 -27.25 0.89 -5.09
N GLN A 142 -26.90 2.17 -5.06
CA GLN A 142 -27.68 3.22 -5.71
C GLN A 142 -27.82 3.03 -7.23
N GLU A 143 -26.86 2.36 -7.90
CA GLU A 143 -26.96 2.07 -9.34
C GLU A 143 -27.99 0.99 -9.69
N VAL A 144 -28.38 0.15 -8.72
CA VAL A 144 -29.18 -1.07 -8.95
C VAL A 144 -30.39 -1.23 -8.03
N ILE A 145 -30.57 -0.34 -7.06
CA ILE A 145 -31.70 -0.38 -6.15
C ILE A 145 -33.00 -0.01 -6.89
N PRO A 146 -34.10 -0.76 -6.71
CA PRO A 146 -35.41 -0.39 -7.24
C PRO A 146 -36.10 0.68 -6.39
N ASP A 147 -37.10 1.35 -6.97
CA ASP A 147 -37.77 2.51 -6.35
C ASP A 147 -38.57 2.16 -5.08
N ASP A 148 -38.99 0.90 -4.94
CA ASP A 148 -39.81 0.39 -3.83
C ASP A 148 -38.99 -0.20 -2.67
N VAL A 149 -37.66 -0.21 -2.76
CA VAL A 149 -36.77 -0.69 -1.69
C VAL A 149 -36.19 0.48 -0.92
N SER A 150 -36.35 0.44 0.40
CA SER A 150 -35.79 1.44 1.31
C SER A 150 -34.26 1.38 1.33
N PHE A 151 -33.61 2.51 1.58
CA PHE A 151 -32.15 2.60 1.54
C PHE A 151 -31.60 3.34 2.74
N MET A 152 -30.58 2.79 3.38
CA MET A 152 -29.79 3.47 4.40
C MET A 152 -28.31 3.46 4.02
N LYS A 153 -27.73 4.65 3.93
CA LYS A 153 -26.29 4.85 3.76
C LYS A 153 -25.63 5.15 5.09
N VAL A 154 -24.51 4.48 5.35
CA VAL A 154 -23.62 4.74 6.47
C VAL A 154 -22.24 5.18 5.96
N GLY A 155 -21.92 6.46 6.08
CA GLY A 155 -20.61 7.02 5.74
C GLY A 155 -19.73 7.34 6.97
N ALA A 156 -20.25 7.20 8.19
CA ALA A 156 -19.55 7.54 9.42
C ALA A 156 -19.83 6.55 10.56
N PHE A 157 -18.79 6.17 11.28
CA PHE A 157 -18.80 5.21 12.38
C PHE A 157 -18.20 5.81 13.67
N PRO A 158 -18.70 5.43 14.86
CA PRO A 158 -19.76 4.46 15.11
C PRO A 158 -21.15 4.97 14.68
N VAL A 159 -21.99 4.06 14.21
CA VAL A 159 -23.37 4.35 13.82
C VAL A 159 -24.24 4.52 15.06
N ASP A 160 -25.22 5.40 15.01
CA ASP A 160 -26.26 5.50 16.03
C ASP A 160 -27.14 4.24 16.04
N GLU A 161 -27.01 3.45 17.10
CA GLU A 161 -27.72 2.17 17.27
C GLU A 161 -29.24 2.36 17.38
N GLU A 162 -29.71 3.44 18.00
CA GLU A 162 -31.15 3.72 18.12
C GLU A 162 -31.72 4.10 16.75
N TRP A 163 -31.02 4.98 16.01
CA TRP A 163 -31.40 5.34 14.65
C TRP A 163 -31.41 4.14 13.70
N LEU A 164 -30.40 3.27 13.81
CA LEU A 164 -30.31 2.05 13.02
C LEU A 164 -31.45 1.08 13.35
N ALA A 165 -31.74 0.87 14.64
CA ALA A 165 -32.82 0.00 15.10
C ALA A 165 -34.20 0.51 14.65
N ASP A 166 -34.45 1.81 14.76
CA ASP A 166 -35.70 2.44 14.34
C ASP A 166 -35.93 2.26 12.84
N PHE A 167 -34.87 2.39 12.02
CA PHE A 167 -34.96 2.09 10.60
C PHE A 167 -35.27 0.62 10.34
N ILE A 168 -34.53 -0.30 10.97
CA ILE A 168 -34.69 -1.74 10.72
C ILE A 168 -36.10 -2.22 11.09
N ARG A 169 -36.67 -1.74 12.21
CA ARG A 169 -38.03 -2.14 12.67
C ARG A 169 -39.16 -1.75 11.72
N MET A 170 -38.91 -0.84 10.76
CA MET A 170 -39.89 -0.49 9.72
C MET A 170 -39.94 -1.49 8.56
N HIS A 171 -39.09 -2.51 8.55
CA HIS A 171 -38.92 -3.44 7.44
C HIS A 171 -39.07 -4.91 7.89
N GLU A 172 -39.52 -5.76 6.98
CA GLU A 172 -39.64 -7.20 7.19
C GLU A 172 -38.29 -7.90 7.07
N GLU A 173 -37.44 -7.40 6.17
CA GLU A 173 -36.10 -7.90 5.92
C GLU A 173 -35.17 -6.80 5.41
N VAL A 174 -33.89 -6.94 5.75
CA VAL A 174 -32.83 -6.00 5.38
C VAL A 174 -31.64 -6.75 4.79
N LEU A 175 -31.02 -6.17 3.77
CA LEU A 175 -29.78 -6.66 3.16
C LEU A 175 -28.64 -5.68 3.47
N VAL A 176 -27.54 -6.17 4.03
CA VAL A 176 -26.36 -5.37 4.34
C VAL A 176 -25.29 -5.58 3.26
N ILE A 177 -24.84 -4.48 2.64
CA ILE A 177 -23.79 -4.48 1.62
C ILE A 177 -22.62 -3.62 2.08
N GLU A 178 -21.47 -4.23 2.32
CA GLU A 178 -20.24 -3.53 2.69
C GLU A 178 -18.99 -4.21 2.14
N GLU A 179 -17.94 -3.41 1.89
CA GLU A 179 -16.62 -3.90 1.51
C GLU A 179 -15.93 -4.57 2.70
N LEU A 180 -15.16 -5.62 2.44
CA LEU A 180 -14.27 -6.27 3.42
C LEU A 180 -15.00 -6.94 4.60
N ALA A 181 -14.76 -6.52 5.84
CA ALA A 181 -15.28 -7.20 7.03
C ALA A 181 -16.75 -6.80 7.32
N PRO A 182 -17.55 -7.66 7.98
CA PRO A 182 -18.97 -7.40 8.29
C PRO A 182 -19.15 -6.41 9.47
N VAL A 183 -18.51 -5.24 9.42
CA VAL A 183 -18.51 -4.28 10.55
C VAL A 183 -19.87 -3.61 10.73
N LEU A 184 -20.50 -3.20 9.63
CA LEU A 184 -21.86 -2.65 9.65
C LEU A 184 -22.88 -3.76 9.91
N GLU A 185 -22.74 -4.91 9.25
CA GLU A 185 -23.64 -6.06 9.41
C GLU A 185 -23.69 -6.55 10.86
N GLU A 186 -22.55 -6.57 11.55
CA GLU A 186 -22.51 -6.89 12.99
C GLU A 186 -23.39 -5.96 13.81
N THR A 187 -23.26 -4.65 13.59
CA THR A 187 -24.05 -3.64 14.29
C THR A 187 -25.54 -3.74 13.94
N VAL A 188 -25.86 -3.99 12.65
CA VAL A 188 -27.23 -4.23 12.18
C VAL A 188 -27.84 -5.44 12.89
N ARG A 189 -27.13 -6.57 12.94
CA ARG A 189 -27.61 -7.80 13.59
C ARG A 189 -27.79 -7.64 15.10
N GLU A 190 -26.95 -6.84 15.76
CA GLU A 190 -27.08 -6.53 17.19
C GLU A 190 -28.41 -5.82 17.50
N VAL A 191 -28.91 -4.98 16.59
CA VAL A 191 -30.13 -4.18 16.80
C VAL A 191 -31.37 -4.66 16.02
N ALA A 192 -31.24 -5.67 15.14
CA ALA A 192 -32.29 -6.11 14.24
C ALA A 192 -33.50 -6.80 14.92
N GLY A 193 -33.31 -7.34 16.13
CA GLY A 193 -34.36 -8.08 16.83
C GLY A 193 -34.82 -9.30 16.04
N CYS A 194 -36.07 -9.29 15.56
CA CYS A 194 -36.66 -10.38 14.77
C CYS A 194 -36.63 -10.15 13.25
N VAL A 195 -36.11 -9.01 12.78
CA VAL A 195 -36.04 -8.71 11.35
C VAL A 195 -34.97 -9.58 10.69
N THR A 196 -35.29 -10.17 9.53
CA THR A 196 -34.35 -10.99 8.78
C THR A 196 -33.22 -10.11 8.23
N VAL A 197 -31.97 -10.50 8.47
CA VAL A 197 -30.78 -9.77 7.99
C VAL A 197 -29.98 -10.66 7.04
N TYR A 198 -29.90 -10.23 5.78
CA TYR A 198 -29.02 -10.80 4.76
C TYR A 198 -27.68 -10.06 4.69
N GLY A 199 -26.60 -10.77 4.38
CA GLY A 199 -25.27 -10.17 4.25
C GLY A 199 -24.15 -11.21 4.07
N LYS A 200 -22.99 -10.96 4.67
CA LYS A 200 -21.85 -11.87 4.63
C LYS A 200 -22.02 -13.03 5.61
N LYS A 201 -22.60 -12.80 6.80
CA LYS A 201 -22.70 -13.83 7.84
C LYS A 201 -23.68 -14.96 7.55
N ASP A 202 -24.58 -14.78 6.59
CA ASP A 202 -25.48 -15.83 6.11
C ASP A 202 -25.15 -16.32 4.69
N GLY A 203 -24.00 -15.89 4.15
CA GLY A 203 -23.43 -16.41 2.91
C GLY A 203 -23.97 -15.79 1.61
N HIS A 204 -24.81 -14.76 1.70
CA HIS A 204 -25.33 -14.08 0.50
C HIS A 204 -24.34 -13.08 -0.12
N ALA A 205 -23.48 -12.46 0.69
CA ALA A 205 -22.40 -11.59 0.25
C ALA A 205 -21.02 -12.23 0.52
N PRO A 206 -20.02 -12.04 -0.35
CA PRO A 206 -18.71 -12.64 -0.19
C PRO A 206 -17.87 -11.93 0.89
N TYR A 207 -16.94 -12.63 1.53
CA TYR A 207 -15.92 -12.02 2.39
C TYR A 207 -14.75 -11.45 1.59
N GLU A 208 -14.43 -12.10 0.47
CA GLU A 208 -13.29 -11.82 -0.37
C GLU A 208 -13.64 -10.98 -1.60
N GLY A 209 -12.66 -10.21 -2.05
CA GLY A 209 -12.72 -9.46 -3.29
C GLY A 209 -13.37 -8.09 -3.16
N GLU A 210 -13.60 -7.47 -4.30
CA GLU A 210 -14.09 -6.10 -4.40
C GLU A 210 -15.52 -6.11 -4.95
N LEU A 211 -16.41 -5.35 -4.32
CA LEU A 211 -17.78 -5.22 -4.80
C LEU A 211 -17.83 -4.33 -6.05
N SER A 212 -18.90 -4.55 -6.83
CA SER A 212 -19.24 -3.76 -8.01
C SER A 212 -20.76 -3.72 -8.14
N PRO A 213 -21.33 -2.81 -8.95
CA PRO A 213 -22.78 -2.80 -9.22
C PRO A 213 -23.30 -4.17 -9.72
N ALA A 214 -22.50 -4.87 -10.53
CA ALA A 214 -22.82 -6.22 -11.00
C ALA A 214 -22.86 -7.24 -9.85
N ALA A 215 -21.84 -7.25 -8.99
CA ALA A 215 -21.81 -8.13 -7.82
C ALA A 215 -22.97 -7.85 -6.86
N VAL A 216 -23.28 -6.57 -6.61
CA VAL A 216 -24.41 -6.17 -5.75
C VAL A 216 -25.74 -6.64 -6.34
N ALA A 217 -25.95 -6.51 -7.65
CA ALA A 217 -27.17 -7.01 -8.31
C ALA A 217 -27.34 -8.54 -8.14
N VAL A 218 -26.26 -9.30 -8.21
CA VAL A 218 -26.26 -10.76 -7.97
C VAL A 218 -26.59 -11.09 -6.51
N ILE A 219 -25.96 -10.37 -5.55
CA ILE A 219 -26.23 -10.53 -4.11
C ILE A 219 -27.71 -10.25 -3.82
N MET A 220 -28.24 -9.14 -4.34
CA MET A 220 -29.65 -8.77 -4.23
C MET A 220 -30.57 -9.89 -4.72
N ALA A 221 -30.35 -10.38 -5.94
CA ALA A 221 -31.17 -11.45 -6.53
C ALA A 221 -31.14 -12.74 -5.69
N SER A 222 -29.99 -13.08 -5.09
CA SER A 222 -29.86 -14.26 -4.24
C SER A 222 -30.71 -14.21 -2.97
N CYS A 223 -31.03 -13.01 -2.48
CA CYS A 223 -31.89 -12.78 -1.31
C CYS A 223 -33.33 -12.42 -1.71
N GLY A 224 -33.70 -12.62 -2.98
CA GLY A 224 -35.01 -12.28 -3.51
C GLY A 224 -35.27 -10.79 -3.74
N PHE A 225 -34.25 -9.91 -3.67
CA PHE A 225 -34.36 -8.50 -4.09
C PHE A 225 -34.19 -8.40 -5.60
N THR A 226 -35.14 -7.80 -6.30
CA THR A 226 -35.05 -7.60 -7.75
C THR A 226 -34.27 -6.31 -8.04
N PRO A 227 -33.05 -6.36 -8.62
CA PRO A 227 -32.32 -5.16 -8.98
C PRO A 227 -33.02 -4.41 -10.13
N SER A 228 -33.01 -3.08 -10.09
CA SER A 228 -33.56 -2.21 -11.15
C SER A 228 -32.76 -2.31 -12.46
N ARG A 229 -31.50 -2.70 -12.36
CA ARG A 229 -30.59 -2.90 -13.47
C ARG A 229 -29.73 -4.14 -13.27
N THR A 230 -29.57 -4.92 -14.33
CA THR A 230 -28.61 -6.03 -14.38
C THR A 230 -27.45 -5.67 -15.29
N PHE A 231 -26.32 -6.33 -15.05
CA PHE A 231 -25.11 -6.20 -15.85
C PHE A 231 -24.81 -7.54 -16.51
N PRO A 232 -24.31 -7.55 -17.75
CA PRO A 232 -23.88 -8.79 -18.38
C PRO A 232 -22.67 -9.36 -17.64
N ASP A 233 -22.59 -10.69 -17.57
CA ASP A 233 -21.41 -11.36 -17.03
C ASP A 233 -20.17 -11.00 -17.86
N VAL A 234 -19.11 -10.56 -17.18
CA VAL A 234 -17.82 -10.27 -17.81
C VAL A 234 -17.11 -11.59 -18.08
N SER A 235 -17.14 -12.05 -19.33
CA SER A 235 -16.35 -13.20 -19.76
C SER A 235 -14.89 -12.78 -20.02
N PRO A 236 -13.89 -13.41 -19.38
CA PRO A 236 -12.50 -13.16 -19.71
C PRO A 236 -12.24 -13.46 -21.19
N ILE A 237 -11.51 -12.58 -21.88
CA ILE A 237 -11.07 -12.85 -23.24
C ILE A 237 -10.01 -13.97 -23.16
N PRO A 238 -10.19 -15.09 -23.88
CA PRO A 238 -9.21 -16.18 -23.86
C PRO A 238 -7.88 -15.71 -24.47
N ASP A 239 -6.79 -16.35 -24.03
CA ASP A 239 -5.45 -16.18 -24.60
C ASP A 239 -4.85 -14.76 -24.53
N LEU A 240 -5.33 -13.91 -23.62
CA LEU A 240 -4.65 -12.65 -23.35
C LEU A 240 -3.27 -12.89 -22.72
N PRO A 241 -2.20 -12.27 -23.25
CA PRO A 241 -0.88 -12.41 -22.66
C PRO A 241 -0.85 -11.82 -21.24
N PRO A 242 -0.24 -12.52 -20.26
CA PRO A 242 -0.16 -12.03 -18.90
C PRO A 242 0.68 -10.75 -18.84
N ARG A 243 0.27 -9.79 -18.01
CA ARG A 243 0.99 -8.54 -17.76
C ARG A 243 1.41 -8.50 -16.30
N PRO A 244 2.43 -9.30 -15.90
CA PRO A 244 2.89 -9.29 -14.51
C PRO A 244 3.47 -7.91 -14.16
N PRO A 245 3.36 -7.49 -12.89
CA PRO A 245 4.07 -6.31 -12.40
C PRO A 245 5.59 -6.46 -12.59
N ILE A 246 6.23 -5.54 -13.30
CA ILE A 246 7.67 -5.57 -13.60
C ILE A 246 8.35 -4.23 -13.27
N LEU A 247 9.65 -4.27 -12.94
CA LEU A 247 10.44 -3.04 -12.76
C LEU A 247 10.56 -2.28 -14.07
N CYS A 248 10.55 -0.94 -13.98
CA CYS A 248 10.73 -0.02 -15.11
C CYS A 248 11.99 -0.33 -15.94
N ALA A 249 11.99 0.09 -17.21
CA ALA A 249 13.17 0.03 -18.07
C ALA A 249 14.36 0.77 -17.44
N GLY A 250 15.46 0.05 -17.21
CA GLY A 250 16.65 0.53 -16.51
C GLY A 250 16.43 0.94 -15.06
N CYS A 251 15.50 0.31 -14.36
CA CYS A 251 15.39 0.44 -12.90
C CYS A 251 16.68 -0.05 -12.20
N MET A 252 17.15 0.69 -11.20
CA MET A 252 18.35 0.35 -10.42
C MET A 252 18.23 -0.94 -9.60
N HIS A 253 17.02 -1.39 -9.26
CA HIS A 253 16.84 -2.61 -8.47
C HIS A 253 17.19 -3.87 -9.28
N ARG A 254 17.02 -3.82 -10.61
CA ARG A 254 17.23 -4.96 -11.50
C ARG A 254 18.66 -5.52 -11.49
N PRO A 255 19.72 -4.71 -11.68
CA PRO A 255 21.10 -5.19 -11.55
C PRO A 255 21.42 -5.74 -10.14
N VAL A 256 20.80 -5.18 -9.10
CA VAL A 256 20.96 -5.66 -7.71
C VAL A 256 20.43 -7.08 -7.57
N PHE A 257 19.17 -7.32 -7.93
CA PHE A 257 18.58 -8.67 -7.88
C PHE A 257 19.30 -9.68 -8.77
N TYR A 258 19.70 -9.26 -9.97
CA TYR A 258 20.50 -10.10 -10.86
C TYR A 258 21.82 -10.54 -10.20
N THR A 259 22.52 -9.60 -9.55
CA THR A 259 23.82 -9.87 -8.92
C THR A 259 23.68 -10.65 -7.62
N ILE A 260 22.66 -10.37 -6.81
CA ILE A 260 22.32 -11.14 -5.60
C ILE A 260 22.20 -12.63 -5.96
N ARG A 261 21.37 -12.99 -6.94
CA ARG A 261 21.22 -14.40 -7.35
C ARG A 261 22.49 -15.03 -7.90
N LYS A 262 23.38 -14.23 -8.49
CA LYS A 262 24.66 -14.72 -9.02
C LYS A 262 25.65 -15.03 -7.91
N VAL A 263 25.69 -14.23 -6.85
CA VAL A 263 26.64 -14.35 -5.72
C VAL A 263 26.12 -15.30 -4.63
N PHE A 264 24.81 -15.27 -4.38
CA PHE A 264 24.12 -16.01 -3.31
C PHE A 264 23.17 -17.07 -3.89
N LYS A 265 23.64 -17.90 -4.83
CA LYS A 265 22.80 -18.82 -5.62
C LYS A 265 21.73 -19.60 -4.83
N ASP A 266 22.09 -20.13 -3.66
CA ASP A 266 21.23 -20.94 -2.79
C ASP A 266 20.75 -20.16 -1.55
N GLY A 267 20.85 -18.83 -1.58
CA GLY A 267 20.44 -17.98 -0.48
C GLY A 267 18.92 -17.83 -0.37
N ILE A 268 18.46 -17.36 0.78
CA ILE A 268 17.08 -16.95 1.01
C ILE A 268 17.01 -15.42 0.95
N TYR A 269 15.97 -14.92 0.29
CA TYR A 269 15.81 -13.51 -0.02
C TYR A 269 14.58 -12.89 0.65
N PRO A 270 14.61 -12.61 1.97
CA PRO A 270 13.57 -11.78 2.58
C PRO A 270 13.52 -10.39 1.94
N SER A 271 12.33 -9.90 1.65
CA SER A 271 12.10 -8.56 1.13
C SER A 271 10.94 -7.88 1.84
N ASP A 272 10.80 -6.59 1.59
CA ASP A 272 9.68 -5.79 2.08
C ASP A 272 8.65 -5.56 0.98
N ILE A 273 7.55 -4.89 1.31
CA ILE A 273 6.64 -4.33 0.28
C ILE A 273 7.19 -3.05 -0.34
N GLY A 274 7.32 -3.01 -1.67
CA GLY A 274 7.68 -1.84 -2.46
C GLY A 274 8.09 -2.22 -3.88
N CYS A 275 8.78 -1.33 -4.62
CA CYS A 275 9.27 -1.68 -5.97
C CYS A 275 10.19 -2.91 -5.95
N TYR A 276 10.83 -3.19 -4.82
CA TYR A 276 11.71 -4.33 -4.63
C TYR A 276 10.97 -5.66 -4.45
N THR A 277 9.68 -5.67 -4.12
CA THR A 277 8.84 -6.89 -4.21
C THR A 277 8.77 -7.42 -5.64
N LEU A 278 8.91 -6.55 -6.65
CA LEU A 278 8.97 -6.95 -8.05
C LEU A 278 10.24 -7.75 -8.40
N GLY A 279 11.19 -7.86 -7.47
CA GLY A 279 12.29 -8.82 -7.52
C GLY A 279 11.81 -10.28 -7.51
N LEU A 280 10.56 -10.55 -7.13
CA LEU A 280 9.91 -11.87 -7.24
C LEU A 280 9.93 -12.40 -8.68
N GLN A 281 9.62 -11.54 -9.66
CA GLN A 281 9.69 -11.91 -11.09
C GLN A 281 11.13 -12.18 -11.57
N LEU A 282 12.12 -11.79 -10.76
CA LEU A 282 13.54 -12.07 -10.93
C LEU A 282 14.02 -13.08 -9.90
N GLY A 283 13.16 -13.93 -9.31
CA GLY A 283 13.53 -15.00 -8.38
C GLY A 283 14.46 -14.56 -7.23
N ALA A 284 14.35 -13.31 -6.78
CA ALA A 284 15.23 -12.71 -5.78
C ALA A 284 14.44 -12.18 -4.56
N VAL A 285 13.25 -12.73 -4.34
CA VAL A 285 12.35 -12.46 -3.21
C VAL A 285 11.64 -13.75 -2.86
N ASP A 286 11.85 -14.25 -1.64
CA ASP A 286 11.21 -15.47 -1.11
C ASP A 286 10.11 -15.14 -0.10
N THR A 287 10.22 -14.02 0.61
CA THR A 287 9.22 -13.57 1.59
C THR A 287 8.99 -12.08 1.50
N THR A 288 7.76 -11.64 1.77
CA THR A 288 7.37 -10.23 1.87
C THR A 288 6.14 -10.14 2.78
N ILE A 289 6.19 -9.31 3.82
CA ILE A 289 5.10 -9.21 4.82
C ILE A 289 4.55 -7.78 4.90
N CYS A 290 5.37 -6.85 5.38
CA CYS A 290 5.01 -5.44 5.52
C CYS A 290 6.25 -4.57 5.34
N MET A 291 6.14 -3.26 5.56
CA MET A 291 7.31 -2.37 5.54
C MET A 291 8.19 -2.59 6.77
N GLY A 292 9.44 -3.00 6.56
CA GLY A 292 10.48 -3.16 7.58
C GLY A 292 10.59 -4.58 8.16
N ALA A 293 9.86 -5.55 7.61
CA ALA A 293 9.88 -6.94 8.04
C ALA A 293 11.08 -7.73 7.50
N SER A 294 11.67 -7.36 6.36
CA SER A 294 12.71 -8.16 5.68
C SER A 294 13.89 -8.51 6.61
N ILE A 295 14.39 -7.52 7.37
CA ILE A 295 15.53 -7.68 8.28
C ILE A 295 15.16 -8.58 9.45
N THR A 296 13.99 -8.36 10.08
CA THR A 296 13.56 -9.16 11.24
C THR A 296 13.22 -10.59 10.87
N VAL A 297 12.61 -10.82 9.70
CA VAL A 297 12.36 -12.15 9.17
C VAL A 297 13.69 -12.85 8.89
N GLY A 298 14.63 -12.17 8.24
CA GLY A 298 15.97 -12.72 7.99
C GLY A 298 16.74 -13.06 9.26
N SER A 299 16.73 -12.17 10.26
CA SER A 299 17.33 -12.41 11.57
C SER A 299 16.68 -13.61 12.28
N GLY A 300 15.34 -13.72 12.21
CA GLY A 300 14.61 -14.88 12.73
C GLY A 300 15.04 -16.20 12.08
N MET A 301 15.20 -16.23 10.75
CA MET A 301 15.69 -17.41 10.01
C MET A 301 17.09 -17.82 10.46
N VAL A 302 18.00 -16.86 10.62
CA VAL A 302 19.36 -17.13 11.13
C VAL A 302 19.28 -17.80 12.51
N HIS A 303 18.49 -17.24 13.43
CA HIS A 303 18.39 -17.75 14.79
C HIS A 303 17.55 -19.02 14.93
N SER A 304 16.75 -19.39 13.91
CA SER A 304 16.09 -20.69 13.85
C SER A 304 17.01 -21.83 13.38
N GLY A 305 18.27 -21.54 13.03
CA GLY A 305 19.24 -22.54 12.57
C GLY A 305 19.28 -22.74 11.05
N GLU A 306 18.84 -21.76 10.26
CA GLU A 306 18.97 -21.82 8.80
C GLU A 306 20.44 -21.64 8.38
N ASP A 307 21.01 -22.63 7.68
CA ASP A 307 22.43 -22.62 7.28
C ASP A 307 22.70 -21.86 5.99
N ARG A 308 21.69 -21.64 5.15
CA ARG A 308 21.83 -20.87 3.91
C ARG A 308 22.14 -19.40 4.19
N GLU A 309 22.71 -18.74 3.18
CA GLU A 309 22.95 -17.30 3.20
C GLU A 309 21.62 -16.53 3.20
N ILE A 310 21.46 -15.59 4.13
CA ILE A 310 20.28 -14.72 4.19
C ILE A 310 20.63 -13.36 3.61
N VAL A 311 19.92 -12.94 2.55
CA VAL A 311 20.08 -11.63 1.91
C VAL A 311 18.78 -10.86 1.95
N ALA A 312 18.63 -9.98 2.95
CA ALA A 312 17.45 -9.15 3.09
C ALA A 312 17.52 -7.92 2.18
N THR A 313 16.44 -7.60 1.48
CA THR A 313 16.33 -6.41 0.63
C THR A 313 15.27 -5.45 1.16
N ILE A 314 15.62 -4.17 1.26
CA ILE A 314 14.75 -3.14 1.83
C ILE A 314 14.95 -1.82 1.09
N GLY A 315 13.86 -1.08 0.83
CA GLY A 315 13.97 0.27 0.25
C GLY A 315 14.45 1.31 1.25
N ASP A 316 14.99 2.43 0.77
CA ASP A 316 15.39 3.57 1.62
C ASP A 316 14.27 4.10 2.52
N SER A 317 13.11 4.41 1.95
CA SER A 317 11.94 4.91 2.69
C SER A 317 11.48 3.91 3.75
N THR A 318 11.44 2.63 3.40
CA THR A 318 11.06 1.52 4.28
C THR A 318 12.07 1.30 5.41
N PHE A 319 13.36 1.39 5.09
CA PHE A 319 14.42 1.30 6.08
C PHE A 319 14.27 2.41 7.13
N LEU A 320 14.01 3.64 6.69
CA LEU A 320 13.78 4.78 7.57
C LEU A 320 12.43 4.76 8.30
N HIS A 321 11.44 4.03 7.79
CA HIS A 321 10.14 3.86 8.45
C HIS A 321 10.27 2.98 9.70
N THR A 322 10.77 1.75 9.54
CA THR A 322 10.82 0.73 10.60
C THR A 322 12.03 -0.19 10.53
N GLY A 323 12.80 -0.18 9.42
CA GLY A 323 13.95 -1.06 9.23
C GLY A 323 15.14 -0.79 10.15
N ILE A 324 15.33 0.44 10.65
CA ILE A 324 16.42 0.78 11.58
C ILE A 324 16.36 -0.10 12.84
N GLN A 325 15.17 -0.27 13.43
CA GLN A 325 15.01 -1.08 14.64
C GLN A 325 15.29 -2.56 14.37
N GLY A 326 14.85 -3.06 13.21
CA GLY A 326 15.19 -4.40 12.76
C GLY A 326 16.70 -4.61 12.60
N LEU A 327 17.41 -3.62 12.03
CA LEU A 327 18.86 -3.66 11.88
C LEU A 327 19.58 -3.66 13.23
N MET A 328 19.20 -2.76 14.14
CA MET A 328 19.76 -2.71 15.49
C MET A 328 19.61 -4.05 16.22
N ASN A 329 18.43 -4.66 16.12
CA ASN A 329 18.18 -5.96 16.73
C ASN A 329 19.01 -7.08 16.06
N ALA A 330 19.10 -7.10 14.73
CA ALA A 330 19.90 -8.09 14.01
C ALA A 330 21.40 -7.99 14.36
N VAL A 331 21.93 -6.77 14.50
CA VAL A 331 23.32 -6.53 14.93
C VAL A 331 23.53 -6.97 16.37
N TYR A 332 22.64 -6.56 17.28
CA TYR A 332 22.74 -6.91 18.70
C TYR A 332 22.76 -8.42 18.94
N ASN A 333 22.00 -9.17 18.14
CA ASN A 333 21.93 -10.64 18.24
C ASN A 333 22.92 -11.36 17.31
N ASP A 334 23.82 -10.66 16.63
CA ASP A 334 24.83 -11.22 15.70
C ASP A 334 24.23 -12.12 14.59
N ALA A 335 23.16 -11.64 13.94
CA ALA A 335 22.56 -12.36 12.83
C ALA A 335 23.52 -12.38 11.62
N ARG A 336 24.01 -13.57 11.20
CA ARG A 336 24.80 -13.75 9.97
C ARG A 336 23.93 -13.48 8.74
N MET A 337 23.90 -12.24 8.26
CA MET A 337 23.08 -11.87 7.11
C MET A 337 23.65 -10.67 6.36
N THR A 338 23.25 -10.53 5.10
CA THR A 338 23.54 -9.35 4.29
C THR A 338 22.25 -8.56 4.08
N VAL A 339 22.24 -7.29 4.44
CA VAL A 339 21.14 -6.36 4.18
C VAL A 339 21.52 -5.49 2.99
N VAL A 340 20.66 -5.45 1.98
CA VAL A 340 20.84 -4.61 0.79
C VAL A 340 19.78 -3.53 0.79
N ILE A 341 20.19 -2.30 1.09
CA ILE A 341 19.32 -1.12 1.07
C ILE A 341 19.30 -0.58 -0.36
N LEU A 342 18.11 -0.52 -0.95
CA LEU A 342 17.84 -0.05 -2.30
C LEU A 342 17.47 1.44 -2.25
N ASP A 343 18.48 2.31 -2.30
CA ASP A 343 18.33 3.77 -2.21
C ASP A 343 18.02 4.38 -3.57
N ASN A 344 16.72 4.41 -3.90
CA ASN A 344 16.21 5.07 -5.09
C ASN A 344 15.84 6.56 -4.88
N ARG A 345 16.04 7.06 -3.66
CA ARG A 345 15.81 8.44 -3.21
C ARG A 345 14.35 8.89 -3.17
N ILE A 346 13.38 7.97 -3.25
CA ILE A 346 11.95 8.33 -3.34
C ILE A 346 11.01 7.19 -2.89
N THR A 347 9.87 7.52 -2.28
CA THR A 347 8.80 6.53 -2.06
C THR A 347 8.00 6.36 -3.36
N ALA A 348 8.47 5.48 -4.24
CA ALA A 348 8.02 5.41 -5.64
C ALA A 348 6.55 4.97 -5.80
N MET A 349 6.15 3.85 -5.18
CA MET A 349 4.82 3.24 -5.40
C MET A 349 3.65 4.02 -4.78
N THR A 350 3.91 4.94 -3.85
CA THR A 350 2.88 5.79 -3.22
C THR A 350 2.65 7.12 -3.95
N GLY A 351 3.04 7.19 -5.23
CA GLY A 351 2.93 8.42 -6.02
C GLY A 351 4.19 9.28 -6.01
N HIS A 352 5.37 8.70 -5.79
CA HIS A 352 6.67 9.40 -5.77
C HIS A 352 6.76 10.48 -4.68
N GLN A 353 6.33 10.14 -3.46
CA GLN A 353 6.43 11.04 -2.32
C GLN A 353 7.89 11.20 -1.89
N PRO A 354 8.33 12.42 -1.51
CA PRO A 354 9.64 12.60 -0.91
C PRO A 354 9.71 11.88 0.43
N ASN A 355 10.90 11.39 0.77
CA ASN A 355 11.19 10.73 2.03
C ASN A 355 12.45 11.37 2.66
N PRO A 356 12.86 11.00 3.88
CA PRO A 356 13.99 11.66 4.54
C PRO A 356 15.33 11.51 3.82
N THR A 357 15.49 10.59 2.84
CA THR A 357 16.66 10.57 1.97
C THR A 357 16.58 11.67 0.92
N THR A 358 15.39 12.02 0.39
CA THR A 358 15.22 12.90 -0.78
C THR A 358 15.85 14.29 -0.62
N GLY A 359 15.85 14.85 0.60
CA GLY A 359 16.34 16.20 0.89
C GLY A 359 15.27 17.30 0.70
N LEU A 360 14.00 16.90 0.61
CA LEU A 360 12.83 17.78 0.48
C LEU A 360 11.72 17.23 1.38
N THR A 361 10.98 18.09 2.06
CA THR A 361 9.76 17.70 2.78
C THR A 361 8.60 17.46 1.81
N ALA A 362 7.52 16.85 2.28
CA ALA A 362 6.28 16.69 1.52
C ALA A 362 5.69 18.03 1.03
N CYS A 363 6.00 19.13 1.71
CA CYS A 363 5.57 20.49 1.34
C CYS A 363 6.55 21.19 0.38
N GLY A 364 7.57 20.50 -0.13
CA GLY A 364 8.56 21.07 -1.03
C GLY A 364 9.61 21.96 -0.34
N THR A 365 9.70 21.93 0.99
CA THR A 365 10.74 22.67 1.73
C THR A 365 12.05 21.88 1.71
N PRO A 366 13.20 22.51 1.40
CA PRO A 366 14.49 21.85 1.53
C PRO A 366 14.74 21.31 2.94
N ALA A 367 15.29 20.10 3.04
CA ALA A 367 15.62 19.43 4.31
C ALA A 367 16.96 18.72 4.20
N ALA A 368 17.66 18.54 5.32
CA ALA A 368 18.90 17.78 5.35
C ALA A 368 18.61 16.29 5.06
N PRO A 369 19.21 15.70 4.01
CA PRO A 369 18.99 14.29 3.69
C PRO A 369 19.65 13.39 4.73
N VAL A 370 18.94 12.37 5.19
CA VAL A 370 19.49 11.36 6.12
C VAL A 370 20.56 10.52 5.40
N SER A 371 21.71 10.35 6.05
CA SER A 371 22.77 9.45 5.58
C SER A 371 22.50 8.02 6.04
N LEU A 372 22.10 7.16 5.10
CA LEU A 372 21.87 5.73 5.36
C LEU A 372 23.15 5.05 5.86
N GLU A 373 24.32 5.41 5.32
CA GLU A 373 25.60 4.87 5.77
C GLU A 373 25.86 5.18 7.25
N ALA A 374 25.71 6.46 7.63
CA ALA A 374 25.95 6.88 9.00
C ALA A 374 24.98 6.21 9.98
N VAL A 375 23.70 6.07 9.59
CA VAL A 375 22.69 5.37 10.39
C VAL A 375 23.06 3.90 10.57
N CYS A 376 23.45 3.20 9.50
CA CYS A 376 23.84 1.78 9.58
C CYS A 376 25.07 1.58 10.48
N ARG A 377 26.09 2.44 10.35
CA ARG A 377 27.27 2.39 11.24
C ARG A 377 26.91 2.68 12.69
N ALA A 378 26.02 3.63 12.95
CA ALA A 378 25.52 3.94 14.29
C ALA A 378 24.71 2.78 14.91
N CYS A 379 24.09 1.93 14.08
CA CYS A 379 23.45 0.69 14.53
C CYS A 379 24.47 -0.42 14.88
N GLY A 380 25.78 -0.18 14.75
CA GLY A 380 26.85 -1.12 15.08
C GLY A 380 27.33 -1.99 13.91
N VAL A 381 26.89 -1.73 12.68
CA VAL A 381 27.32 -2.50 11.51
C VAL A 381 28.78 -2.19 11.16
N GLY A 382 29.66 -3.19 11.23
CA GLY A 382 31.08 -3.04 10.92
C GLY A 382 31.40 -2.89 9.44
N PHE A 383 30.60 -3.51 8.56
CA PHE A 383 30.75 -3.44 7.10
C PHE A 383 29.55 -2.76 6.46
N VAL A 384 29.77 -1.54 5.98
CA VAL A 384 28.77 -0.74 5.27
C VAL A 384 29.42 -0.18 4.01
N GLU A 385 28.93 -0.57 2.84
CA GLU A 385 29.46 -0.12 1.54
C GLU A 385 28.35 0.49 0.69
N THR A 386 28.61 1.65 0.08
CA THR A 386 27.69 2.29 -0.86
C THR A 386 28.20 2.10 -2.28
N VAL A 387 27.36 1.54 -3.16
CA VAL A 387 27.73 1.22 -4.55
C VAL A 387 26.72 1.78 -5.54
N ASP A 388 27.20 2.12 -6.75
CA ASP A 388 26.32 2.38 -7.89
C ASP A 388 25.86 1.04 -8.49
N PRO A 389 24.56 0.70 -8.42
CA PRO A 389 24.06 -0.55 -8.99
C PRO A 389 24.18 -0.64 -10.52
N TYR A 390 24.44 0.46 -11.24
CA TYR A 390 24.76 0.39 -12.67
C TYR A 390 26.21 0.00 -12.95
N ASP A 391 27.10 0.02 -11.96
CA ASP A 391 28.44 -0.59 -12.06
C ASP A 391 28.38 -2.04 -11.56
N MET A 392 28.21 -2.97 -12.50
CA MET A 392 28.05 -4.39 -12.17
C MET A 392 29.30 -5.00 -11.55
N ALA A 393 30.49 -4.47 -11.87
CA ALA A 393 31.74 -4.98 -11.31
C ALA A 393 31.85 -4.60 -9.84
N SER A 394 31.67 -3.32 -9.51
CA SER A 394 31.70 -2.82 -8.14
C SER A 394 30.60 -3.47 -7.27
N LEU A 395 29.38 -3.58 -7.80
CA LEU A 395 28.27 -4.27 -7.12
C LEU A 395 28.59 -5.75 -6.84
N THR A 396 29.18 -6.46 -7.81
CA THR A 396 29.56 -7.88 -7.63
C THR A 396 30.64 -8.03 -6.58
N THR A 397 31.65 -7.16 -6.57
CA THR A 397 32.73 -7.17 -5.58
C THR A 397 32.18 -6.92 -4.18
N ALA A 398 31.37 -5.87 -3.99
CA ALA A 398 30.79 -5.57 -2.68
C ALA A 398 29.94 -6.71 -2.12
N LEU A 399 29.14 -7.37 -2.95
CA LEU A 399 28.32 -8.52 -2.54
C LEU A 399 29.17 -9.74 -2.17
N LYS A 400 30.27 -10.00 -2.89
CA LYS A 400 31.22 -11.07 -2.56
C LYS A 400 31.95 -10.78 -1.25
N ASP A 401 32.43 -9.55 -1.07
CA ASP A 401 33.13 -9.14 0.13
C ASP A 401 32.22 -9.20 1.37
N ALA A 402 30.93 -8.87 1.21
CA ALA A 402 29.94 -9.03 2.26
C ALA A 402 29.72 -10.51 2.62
N LYS A 403 29.64 -11.40 1.61
CA LYS A 403 29.43 -12.84 1.80
C LYS A 403 30.51 -13.49 2.67
N GLU A 404 31.77 -13.09 2.50
CA GLU A 404 32.90 -13.67 3.25
C GLU A 404 33.04 -13.13 4.68
N ARG A 405 32.19 -12.19 5.10
CA ARG A 405 32.28 -11.53 6.42
C ARG A 405 31.26 -12.10 7.42
N PRO A 406 31.63 -12.22 8.71
CA PRO A 406 30.70 -12.64 9.76
C PRO A 406 29.70 -11.54 10.14
N GLY A 407 28.69 -11.90 10.93
CA GLY A 407 27.68 -10.98 11.46
C GLY A 407 26.80 -10.33 10.39
N VAL A 408 26.29 -9.14 10.72
CA VAL A 408 25.45 -8.33 9.82
C VAL A 408 26.31 -7.46 8.92
N LYS A 409 26.03 -7.48 7.62
CA LYS A 409 26.65 -6.62 6.60
C LYS A 409 25.60 -5.76 5.93
N VAL A 410 25.94 -4.53 5.58
CA VAL A 410 25.03 -3.65 4.83
C VAL A 410 25.67 -3.20 3.51
N ILE A 411 24.92 -3.33 2.42
CA ILE A 411 25.25 -2.72 1.13
C ILE A 411 24.14 -1.73 0.78
N ILE A 412 24.52 -0.50 0.44
CA ILE A 412 23.60 0.55 0.00
C ILE A 412 23.77 0.69 -1.51
N ALA A 413 22.83 0.15 -2.28
CA ALA A 413 22.78 0.34 -3.72
C ALA A 413 22.05 1.65 -4.02
N LYS A 414 22.80 2.67 -4.46
CA LYS A 414 22.29 4.05 -4.55
C LYS A 414 22.24 4.56 -5.98
N GLN A 415 21.04 4.80 -6.49
CA GLN A 415 20.81 5.45 -7.79
C GLN A 415 19.42 6.09 -7.82
N HIS A 416 19.22 7.20 -8.52
CA HIS A 416 17.86 7.76 -8.62
C HIS A 416 16.87 6.79 -9.28
N CYS A 417 15.63 6.75 -8.75
CA CYS A 417 14.49 6.20 -9.47
C CYS A 417 14.45 6.76 -10.89
N VAL A 418 14.35 5.88 -11.90
CA VAL A 418 14.45 6.26 -13.32
C VAL A 418 13.37 7.29 -13.73
N ILE A 419 12.18 7.19 -13.15
CA ILE A 419 11.06 8.11 -13.42
C ILE A 419 11.37 9.48 -12.81
N THR A 420 11.77 9.54 -11.54
CA THR A 420 12.15 10.78 -10.87
C THR A 420 13.35 11.44 -11.54
N ALA A 421 14.37 10.67 -11.91
CA ALA A 421 15.54 11.15 -12.64
C ALA A 421 15.13 11.82 -13.96
N ARG A 422 14.26 11.17 -14.74
CA ARG A 422 13.74 11.73 -16.00
C ARG A 422 12.95 13.01 -15.78
N ARG A 423 12.09 13.07 -14.75
CA ARG A 423 11.34 14.27 -14.37
C ARG A 423 12.25 15.41 -13.94
N ALA A 424 13.38 15.10 -13.30
CA ALA A 424 14.43 16.05 -12.93
C ALA A 424 15.34 16.45 -14.12
N GLY A 425 15.05 16.01 -15.35
CA GLY A 425 15.82 16.37 -16.54
C GLY A 425 17.10 15.57 -16.75
N ILE A 426 17.36 14.52 -15.95
CA ILE A 426 18.52 13.65 -16.13
C ILE A 426 18.34 12.83 -17.41
N LYS A 427 19.12 13.15 -18.44
CA LYS A 427 19.15 12.44 -19.73
C LYS A 427 20.34 11.50 -19.80
N ARG A 428 20.06 10.20 -19.95
CA ARG A 428 21.06 9.18 -20.24
C ARG A 428 20.92 8.78 -21.70
N GLY A 429 22.04 8.59 -22.40
CA GLY A 429 22.01 8.17 -23.80
C GLY A 429 21.49 6.74 -23.94
N ARG A 430 20.73 6.47 -24.99
CA ARG A 430 20.17 5.15 -25.27
C ARG A 430 21.22 4.19 -25.82
N TYR A 431 20.86 2.92 -25.83
CA TYR A 431 21.69 1.83 -26.34
C TYR A 431 20.91 1.08 -27.41
N ARG A 432 21.63 0.55 -28.39
CA ARG A 432 21.11 -0.30 -29.47
C ARG A 432 21.90 -1.60 -29.54
N VAL A 433 21.29 -2.62 -30.10
CA VAL A 433 21.97 -3.88 -30.45
C VAL A 433 22.50 -3.74 -31.87
N ASP A 434 23.77 -4.08 -32.08
CA ASP A 434 24.35 -4.34 -33.39
C ASP A 434 23.97 -5.77 -33.82
N PRO A 435 23.11 -5.95 -34.85
CA PRO A 435 22.69 -7.26 -35.29
C PRO A 435 23.84 -8.11 -35.84
N GLU A 436 24.90 -7.52 -36.39
CA GLU A 436 26.02 -8.26 -36.99
C GLU A 436 26.88 -8.91 -35.91
N THR A 437 27.14 -8.19 -34.82
CA THR A 437 27.89 -8.70 -33.66
C THR A 437 27.03 -9.60 -32.74
N CYS A 438 25.70 -9.46 -32.77
CA CYS A 438 24.80 -10.19 -31.87
C CYS A 438 24.75 -11.69 -32.20
N THR A 439 25.11 -12.53 -31.22
CA THR A 439 25.11 -13.98 -31.32
C THR A 439 23.77 -14.65 -30.98
N GLY A 440 22.74 -13.89 -30.56
CA GLY A 440 21.44 -14.46 -30.17
C GLY A 440 21.41 -15.19 -28.82
N CYS A 441 22.48 -15.12 -28.01
CA CYS A 441 22.63 -15.88 -26.75
C CYS A 441 21.54 -15.63 -25.68
N GLY A 442 20.79 -14.52 -25.76
CA GLY A 442 19.65 -14.25 -24.88
C GLY A 442 19.96 -13.80 -23.45
N ILE A 443 21.23 -13.64 -23.04
CA ILE A 443 21.59 -13.20 -21.67
C ILE A 443 20.94 -11.86 -21.31
N CYS A 444 20.95 -10.89 -22.24
CA CYS A 444 20.32 -9.58 -22.03
C CYS A 444 18.78 -9.64 -21.98
N ILE A 445 18.17 -10.64 -22.62
CA ILE A 445 16.72 -10.88 -22.56
C ILE A 445 16.37 -11.51 -21.21
N ALA A 446 17.15 -12.50 -20.76
CA ALA A 446 16.99 -13.14 -19.45
C ALA A 446 17.19 -12.17 -18.26
N PHE A 447 17.88 -11.05 -18.47
CA PHE A 447 17.97 -9.96 -17.49
C PHE A 447 16.59 -9.30 -17.20
N GLY A 448 15.62 -9.43 -18.13
CA GLY A 448 14.22 -9.06 -17.91
C GLY A 448 13.94 -7.56 -17.97
N CYS A 449 14.72 -6.78 -18.73
CA CYS A 449 14.43 -5.36 -18.94
C CYS A 449 13.32 -5.21 -20.02
N PRO A 450 12.22 -4.47 -19.76
CA PRO A 450 11.14 -4.29 -20.75
C PRO A 450 11.56 -3.49 -22.00
N ALA A 451 12.74 -2.88 -21.98
CA ALA A 451 13.31 -2.24 -23.16
C ALA A 451 14.05 -3.22 -24.08
N ILE A 452 14.16 -4.50 -23.72
CA ILE A 452 14.90 -5.51 -24.50
C ILE A 452 13.90 -6.57 -24.97
N GLU A 453 13.81 -6.76 -26.26
CA GLU A 453 12.89 -7.69 -26.90
C GLU A 453 13.64 -8.66 -27.83
N ARG A 454 12.97 -9.75 -28.20
CA ARG A 454 13.49 -10.70 -29.19
C ARG A 454 12.90 -10.39 -30.56
N HIS A 455 13.76 -10.16 -31.53
CA HIS A 455 13.38 -9.91 -32.92
C HIS A 455 14.32 -10.70 -33.84
N ASN A 456 13.77 -11.56 -34.71
CA ASN A 456 14.53 -12.44 -35.61
C ASN A 456 15.65 -13.22 -34.88
N GLU A 457 15.29 -13.88 -33.78
CA GLU A 457 16.19 -14.66 -32.90
C GLU A 457 17.29 -13.86 -32.18
N LYS A 458 17.47 -12.57 -32.49
CA LYS A 458 18.42 -11.66 -31.87
C LYS A 458 17.72 -10.71 -30.90
N ALA A 459 18.51 -10.04 -30.05
CA ALA A 459 18.00 -9.02 -29.17
C ALA A 459 17.80 -7.70 -29.94
N SER A 460 16.76 -6.96 -29.60
CA SER A 460 16.51 -5.56 -30.01
C SER A 460 16.29 -4.72 -28.75
N ILE A 461 16.64 -3.43 -28.81
CA ILE A 461 16.36 -2.47 -27.72
C ILE A 461 15.39 -1.42 -28.24
N ASN A 462 14.26 -1.25 -27.55
CA ASN A 462 13.20 -0.34 -27.94
C ASN A 462 13.28 1.03 -27.22
N GLU A 463 12.32 1.89 -27.54
CA GLU A 463 12.20 3.28 -27.09
C GLU A 463 12.11 3.49 -25.58
N LEU A 464 11.75 2.44 -24.81
CA LEU A 464 11.70 2.49 -23.36
C LEU A 464 13.09 2.58 -22.72
N CYS A 465 14.17 2.36 -23.47
CA CYS A 465 15.53 2.40 -22.98
C CYS A 465 15.84 3.72 -22.24
N SER A 466 16.27 3.58 -20.99
CA SER A 466 16.61 4.70 -20.10
C SER A 466 18.13 4.89 -19.93
N GLY A 467 18.94 4.17 -20.70
CA GLY A 467 20.38 4.44 -20.79
C GLY A 467 21.22 4.04 -19.57
N CYS A 468 20.79 3.03 -18.79
CA CYS A 468 21.53 2.55 -17.61
C CYS A 468 22.83 1.77 -17.91
N ALA A 469 23.11 1.44 -19.18
CA ALA A 469 24.30 0.71 -19.65
C ALA A 469 24.48 -0.75 -19.14
N VAL A 470 23.65 -1.24 -18.21
CA VAL A 470 23.82 -2.57 -17.61
C VAL A 470 23.79 -3.70 -18.66
N CYS A 471 22.86 -3.64 -19.63
CA CYS A 471 22.79 -4.67 -20.67
C CYS A 471 24.07 -4.72 -21.55
N ALA A 472 24.75 -3.60 -21.74
CA ALA A 472 26.03 -3.56 -22.45
C ALA A 472 27.13 -4.27 -21.67
N GLN A 473 27.19 -4.08 -20.35
CA GLN A 473 28.14 -4.78 -19.47
C GLN A 473 27.88 -6.30 -19.40
N LEU A 474 26.63 -6.72 -19.58
CA LEU A 474 26.24 -8.14 -19.60
C LEU A 474 26.48 -8.83 -20.96
N CYS A 475 26.72 -8.08 -22.04
CA CYS A 475 26.82 -8.65 -23.37
C CYS A 475 28.22 -9.24 -23.62
N PRO A 476 28.39 -10.58 -23.68
CA PRO A 476 29.72 -11.18 -23.87
C PRO A 476 30.30 -10.88 -25.25
N ALA A 477 29.45 -10.67 -26.25
CA ALA A 477 29.86 -10.34 -27.62
C ALA A 477 30.18 -8.85 -27.83
N GLY A 478 29.89 -7.97 -26.87
CA GLY A 478 30.02 -6.52 -27.07
C GLY A 478 29.07 -5.94 -28.13
N ALA A 479 27.95 -6.63 -28.40
CA ALA A 479 26.97 -6.25 -29.42
C ALA A 479 26.07 -5.08 -29.01
N ILE A 480 26.04 -4.68 -27.73
CA ILE A 480 25.17 -3.61 -27.24
C ILE A 480 25.99 -2.34 -27.05
N ARG A 481 25.67 -1.29 -27.81
CA ARG A 481 26.45 -0.04 -27.87
C ARG A 481 25.57 1.17 -27.66
N LYS A 482 26.14 2.26 -27.15
CA LYS A 482 25.43 3.54 -27.00
C LYS A 482 25.07 4.08 -28.38
N GLU A 483 23.85 4.58 -28.55
CA GLU A 483 23.42 5.22 -29.80
C GLU A 483 24.35 6.41 -30.13
N GLY A 484 24.74 6.51 -31.41
CA GLY A 484 25.65 7.54 -31.88
C GLY A 484 27.14 7.28 -31.61
N ALA A 485 27.50 6.21 -30.87
CA ALA A 485 28.88 5.73 -30.86
C ALA A 485 29.16 5.06 -32.21
N ARG A 486 30.21 5.53 -32.91
CA ARG A 486 30.75 4.88 -34.11
C ARG A 486 31.55 3.65 -33.71
#